data_AF-A0A917KV92-F1
#
_entry.id   AF-A0A917KV92-F1
#
_cell.length_a   1.000
_cell.length_b   1.000
_cell.length_c   1.000
_cell.angle_alpha   90.00
_cell.angle_beta   90.00
_cell.angle_gamma   90.00
#
_symmetry.space_group_name_H-M   'P 1'
#
loop_
_entity.id
_entity.type
_entity.pdbx_description
1 polymer ?
#
loop_
_entity_poly.entity_id
_entity_poly.type
_entity_poly.pdbx_seq_one_letter_code
_entity_poly.pdbx_strand_id
1 'polypeptide(L)'
;MPNTPLAKSMLDLLSHISLPAAERRIPASDSALTDPDNALPETLTGTLAVLDHLLAEVEEDLREGRSQAAGTALGIVGTRLALDGMRGSKPPNHVEWLAAHLRTAASELAAGQAGKALQAARMARIALRS
;
A
#
# COMPACT_ATOMS: atom_id res chain seq x y z
N MET A 1 -4.52 8.71 -20.89
CA MET A 1 -4.65 8.94 -19.44
C MET A 1 -4.04 10.31 -19.12
N PRO A 2 -4.69 11.23 -18.39
CA PRO A 2 -4.00 12.45 -17.99
C PRO A 2 -3.11 12.12 -16.79
N ASN A 3 -1.80 12.13 -17.03
CA ASN A 3 -0.76 12.25 -16.03
C ASN A 3 -1.01 13.53 -15.22
N THR A 4 -1.75 13.44 -14.11
CA THR A 4 -1.84 14.59 -13.20
C THR A 4 -0.47 14.81 -12.57
N PRO A 5 0.10 16.03 -12.66
CA PRO A 5 1.46 16.35 -12.19
C PRO A 5 1.71 15.93 -10.73
N LEU A 6 0.66 15.97 -9.90
CA LEU A 6 0.71 15.65 -8.49
C LEU A 6 1.05 14.17 -8.21
N ALA A 7 0.40 13.24 -8.92
CA ALA A 7 0.65 11.81 -8.75
C ALA A 7 2.08 11.43 -9.16
N LYS A 8 2.60 12.06 -10.22
CA LYS A 8 3.98 11.89 -10.68
C LYS A 8 4.99 12.46 -9.68
N SER A 9 4.79 13.69 -9.20
CA SER A 9 5.66 14.31 -8.19
C SER A 9 5.67 13.55 -6.85
N MET A 10 4.53 12.98 -6.44
CA MET A 10 4.46 12.19 -5.21
C MET A 10 5.15 10.84 -5.32
N LEU A 11 5.01 10.14 -6.45
CA LEU A 11 5.75 8.90 -6.71
C LEU A 11 7.27 9.14 -6.80
N ASP A 12 7.68 10.26 -7.39
CA ASP A 12 9.09 10.70 -7.40
C ASP A 12 9.60 10.89 -5.95
N LEU A 13 8.82 11.55 -5.11
CA LEU A 13 9.15 11.75 -3.68
C LEU A 13 9.32 10.41 -2.94
N LEU A 14 8.47 9.42 -3.21
CA LEU A 14 8.60 8.07 -2.65
C LEU A 14 9.80 7.29 -3.24
N SER A 15 10.23 7.60 -4.46
CA SER A 15 11.37 6.96 -5.10
C SER A 15 12.72 7.39 -4.48
N HIS A 16 12.79 8.59 -3.91
CA HIS A 16 13.99 9.10 -3.22
C HIS A 16 14.20 8.53 -1.82
N ILE A 17 13.22 7.83 -1.24
CA ILE A 17 13.36 7.18 0.05
C ILE A 17 13.97 5.79 -0.18
N SER A 18 15.30 5.71 -0.27
CA SER A 18 16.02 4.43 -0.30
C SER A 18 15.92 3.76 1.08
N LEU A 19 14.99 2.83 1.19
CA LEU A 19 14.85 1.96 2.37
C LEU A 19 15.29 0.55 1.94
N PRO A 20 16.21 -0.10 2.66
CA PRO A 20 16.54 -1.49 2.40
C PRO A 20 15.24 -2.30 2.48
N ALA A 21 15.00 -3.19 1.51
CA ALA A 21 13.78 -4.00 1.46
C ALA A 21 13.70 -4.83 2.75
N ALA A 22 12.79 -4.46 3.66
CA ALA A 22 12.50 -5.25 4.85
C ALA A 22 11.79 -6.54 4.39
N GLU A 23 12.55 -7.59 4.10
CA GLU A 23 12.00 -8.92 3.82
C GLU A 23 11.43 -9.52 5.12
N ARG A 24 10.16 -9.23 5.43
CA ARG A 24 9.43 -10.03 6.41
C ARG A 24 9.09 -11.36 5.77
N ARG A 25 9.68 -12.46 6.26
CA ARG A 25 9.28 -13.83 5.89
C ARG A 25 7.89 -14.10 6.49
N ILE A 26 6.84 -14.05 5.65
CA ILE A 26 5.52 -14.52 6.04
C ILE A 26 5.60 -16.06 6.15
N PRO A 27 5.24 -16.66 7.30
CA PRO A 27 5.19 -18.12 7.44
C PRO A 27 4.27 -18.75 6.38
N ALA A 28 4.67 -19.86 5.78
CA ALA A 28 3.87 -20.53 4.73
C ALA A 28 2.44 -20.95 5.18
N SER A 29 2.22 -21.03 6.49
CA SER A 29 0.91 -21.28 7.12
C SER A 29 -0.08 -20.12 7.03
N ASP A 30 0.38 -18.91 6.67
CA ASP A 30 -0.45 -17.70 6.54
C ASP A 30 -0.91 -17.44 5.09
N SER A 31 -0.99 -18.48 4.27
CA SER A 31 -1.39 -18.39 2.85
C SER A 31 -2.77 -17.74 2.68
N ALA A 32 -3.69 -17.94 3.63
CA ALA A 32 -4.99 -17.27 3.67
C ALA A 32 -4.90 -15.76 3.93
N LEU A 33 -3.89 -15.30 4.68
CA LEU A 33 -3.66 -13.87 4.90
C LEU A 33 -3.08 -13.20 3.66
N THR A 34 -2.28 -13.91 2.86
CA THR A 34 -1.72 -13.37 1.61
C THR A 34 -2.66 -13.44 0.42
N ASP A 35 -3.74 -14.21 0.52
CA ASP A 35 -4.77 -14.31 -0.50
C ASP A 35 -5.67 -13.07 -0.50
N PRO A 36 -5.71 -12.27 -1.59
CA PRO A 36 -6.53 -11.07 -1.67
C PRO A 36 -8.04 -11.35 -1.71
N ASP A 37 -8.46 -12.60 -1.96
CA ASP A 37 -9.88 -12.99 -1.96
C ASP A 37 -10.40 -13.26 -0.54
N ASN A 38 -9.51 -13.40 0.45
CA ASN A 38 -9.90 -13.59 1.85
C ASN A 38 -9.93 -12.26 2.61
N ALA A 39 -10.99 -12.04 3.41
CA ALA A 39 -11.08 -10.88 4.27
C ALA A 39 -10.02 -10.91 5.40
N LEU A 40 -9.39 -9.77 5.68
CA LEU A 40 -8.54 -9.60 6.86
C LEU A 40 -9.40 -9.24 8.08
N PRO A 41 -9.10 -9.77 9.28
CA PRO A 41 -9.84 -9.45 10.50
C PRO A 41 -9.68 -7.97 10.88
N GLU A 42 -10.71 -7.26 11.32
CA GLU A 42 -10.58 -5.86 11.75
C GLU A 42 -9.93 -5.74 13.14
N THR A 43 -8.63 -5.45 13.17
CA THR A 43 -7.83 -5.43 14.42
C THR A 43 -7.19 -4.09 14.73
N LEU A 44 -7.29 -3.12 13.81
CA LEU A 44 -6.63 -1.81 13.93
C LEU A 44 -7.59 -0.74 14.45
N THR A 45 -7.05 0.29 15.09
CA THR A 45 -7.80 1.47 15.57
C THR A 45 -7.09 2.77 15.20
N GLY A 46 -7.81 3.90 15.28
CA GLY A 46 -7.26 5.23 15.01
C GLY A 46 -6.76 5.42 13.56
N THR A 47 -5.65 6.14 13.38
CA THR A 47 -5.08 6.45 12.05
C THR A 47 -4.75 5.19 11.25
N LEU A 48 -4.30 4.12 11.90
CA LEU A 48 -3.95 2.86 11.22
C LEU A 48 -5.20 2.15 10.67
N ALA A 49 -6.35 2.27 11.34
CA ALA A 49 -7.61 1.73 10.81
C ALA A 49 -8.05 2.47 9.53
N VAL A 50 -7.84 3.79 9.46
CA VAL A 50 -8.14 4.59 8.27
C VAL A 50 -7.26 4.18 7.09
N LEU A 51 -5.95 3.96 7.32
CA LEU A 51 -5.04 3.48 6.28
C LEU A 51 -5.40 2.07 5.80
N ASP A 52 -5.80 1.18 6.70
CA ASP A 52 -6.23 -0.17 6.32
C ASP A 52 -7.52 -0.16 5.51
N HIS A 53 -8.47 0.70 5.88
CA HIS A 53 -9.73 0.86 5.15
C HIS A 53 -9.49 1.36 3.72
N LEU A 54 -8.67 2.41 3.54
CA LEU A 54 -8.30 2.89 2.21
C LEU A 54 -7.59 1.82 1.38
N LEU A 55 -6.75 0.99 1.99
CA LEU A 55 -6.12 -0.13 1.30
C LEU A 55 -7.11 -1.26 0.96
N ALA A 56 -8.14 -1.47 1.78
CA ALA A 56 -9.23 -2.38 1.45
C ALA A 56 -10.04 -1.89 0.23
N GLU A 57 -10.28 -0.58 0.13
CA GLU A 57 -10.90 0.04 -1.04
C GLU A 57 -10.03 -0.13 -2.30
N VAL A 58 -8.70 0.01 -2.18
CA VAL A 58 -7.77 -0.28 -3.28
C VAL A 58 -7.90 -1.73 -3.75
N GLU A 59 -7.94 -2.70 -2.83
CA GLU A 59 -8.13 -4.11 -3.21
C GLU A 59 -9.46 -4.33 -3.94
N GLU A 60 -10.54 -3.74 -3.44
CA GLU A 60 -11.87 -3.81 -4.07
C GLU A 60 -11.87 -3.19 -5.47
N ASP A 61 -11.37 -1.97 -5.61
CA ASP A 61 -11.27 -1.27 -6.89
C ASP A 61 -10.43 -2.05 -7.90
N LEU A 62 -9.33 -2.69 -7.48
CA LEU A 62 -8.51 -3.51 -8.35
C LEU A 62 -9.23 -4.80 -8.78
N ARG A 63 -9.98 -5.45 -7.87
CA ARG A 63 -10.81 -6.63 -8.18
C ARG A 63 -11.92 -6.29 -9.16
N GLU A 64 -12.54 -5.12 -9.01
CA GLU A 64 -13.62 -4.64 -9.88
C GLU A 64 -13.12 -3.93 -11.16
N GLY A 65 -11.80 -3.90 -11.41
CA GLY A 65 -11.19 -3.32 -12.61
C GLY A 65 -11.18 -1.79 -12.64
N ARG A 66 -11.45 -1.12 -11.52
CA ARG A 66 -11.44 0.34 -11.34
C ARG A 66 -10.04 0.88 -11.03
N SER A 67 -9.08 0.61 -11.91
CA SER A 67 -7.66 0.99 -11.73
C SER A 67 -7.42 2.47 -11.43
N GLN A 68 -8.25 3.38 -11.95
CA GLN A 68 -8.12 4.82 -11.68
C GLN A 68 -8.53 5.19 -10.24
N ALA A 69 -9.58 4.57 -9.71
CA ALA A 69 -10.02 4.78 -8.34
C ALA A 69 -8.99 4.19 -7.36
N ALA A 70 -8.55 2.95 -7.64
CA ALA A 70 -7.46 2.30 -6.91
C ALA A 70 -6.20 3.16 -6.85
N GLY A 71 -5.77 3.73 -7.97
CA GLY A 71 -4.59 4.60 -8.02
C GLY A 71 -4.74 5.88 -7.19
N THR A 72 -5.97 6.42 -7.13
CA THR A 72 -6.26 7.62 -6.32
C THR A 72 -6.19 7.30 -4.83
N ALA A 73 -6.86 6.24 -4.39
CA ALA A 73 -6.84 5.79 -2.99
C ALA A 73 -5.41 5.42 -2.54
N LEU A 74 -4.65 4.72 -3.40
CA LEU A 74 -3.24 4.40 -3.14
C LEU A 74 -2.38 5.66 -2.96
N GLY A 75 -2.62 6.70 -3.77
CA GLY A 75 -1.96 8.00 -3.63
C GLY A 75 -2.27 8.70 -2.30
N ILE A 76 -3.52 8.62 -1.82
CA ILE A 76 -3.93 9.17 -0.51
C ILE A 76 -3.19 8.45 0.63
N VAL A 77 -3.14 7.12 0.59
CA VAL A 77 -2.41 6.29 1.57
C VAL A 77 -0.92 6.67 1.60
N GLY A 78 -0.28 6.76 0.43
CA GLY A 78 1.12 7.16 0.32
C GLY A 78 1.39 8.57 0.87
N THR A 79 0.50 9.52 0.60
CA THR A 79 0.60 10.90 1.13
C THR A 79 0.56 10.89 2.65
N ARG A 80 -0.41 10.15 3.23
CA ARG A 80 -0.57 10.13 4.67
C ARG A 80 0.65 9.51 5.35
N LEU A 81 1.18 8.42 4.79
CA LEU A 81 2.40 7.79 5.30
C LEU A 81 3.60 8.73 5.27
N ALA A 82 3.78 9.49 4.18
CA ALA A 82 4.85 10.48 4.07
C ALA A 82 4.71 11.59 5.13
N LEU A 83 3.49 12.10 5.36
CA LEU A 83 3.22 13.11 6.39
C LEU A 83 3.50 12.58 7.81
N ASP A 84 3.14 11.33 8.10
CA ASP A 84 3.42 10.70 9.40
C ASP A 84 4.94 10.50 9.58
N GLY A 85 5.67 10.13 8.53
CA GLY A 85 7.14 10.06 8.54
C GLY A 85 7.84 11.41 8.78
N MET A 86 7.31 12.50 8.22
CA MET A 86 7.85 13.86 8.40
C MET A 86 7.61 14.43 9.81
N ARG A 87 6.58 13.95 10.53
CA ARG A 87 6.22 14.45 11.87
C ARG A 87 7.10 13.91 13.01
N GLY A 88 8.12 13.11 12.71
CA GLY A 88 9.13 12.69 13.68
C GLY A 88 8.63 11.69 14.73
N SER A 89 7.39 11.19 14.62
CA SER A 89 7.02 9.95 15.31
C SER A 89 7.92 8.86 14.74
N LYS A 90 8.79 8.25 15.58
CA LYS A 90 9.61 7.08 15.21
C LYS A 90 8.79 6.22 14.25
N PRO A 91 9.10 6.21 12.94
CA PRO A 91 8.32 5.43 12.00
C PRO A 91 8.49 4.01 12.52
N PRO A 92 7.41 3.31 12.89
CA PRO A 92 7.58 1.97 13.37
C PRO A 92 8.30 1.18 12.26
N ASN A 93 9.11 0.18 12.61
CA ASN A 93 9.89 -0.60 11.64
C ASN A 93 9.04 -1.17 10.47
N HIS A 94 7.71 -1.21 10.61
CA HIS A 94 6.75 -1.55 9.55
C HIS A 94 6.52 -0.48 8.46
N VAL A 95 6.90 0.78 8.66
CA VAL A 95 6.72 1.86 7.66
C VAL A 95 7.55 1.61 6.41
N GLU A 96 8.75 1.04 6.56
CA GLU A 96 9.61 0.73 5.42
C GLU A 96 9.04 -0.41 4.58
N TRP A 97 8.52 -1.44 5.26
CA TRP A 97 7.87 -2.57 4.61
C TRP A 97 6.57 -2.15 3.92
N LEU A 98 5.78 -1.31 4.59
CA LEU A 98 4.58 -0.71 4.03
C LEU A 98 4.91 0.15 2.80
N ALA A 99 5.89 1.05 2.90
CA ALA A 99 6.30 1.91 1.79
C ALA A 99 6.82 1.12 0.58
N ALA A 100 7.52 0.01 0.79
CA ALA A 100 7.95 -0.88 -0.28
C ALA A 100 6.75 -1.48 -1.04
N HIS A 101 5.78 -2.03 -0.33
CA HIS A 101 4.58 -2.61 -0.96
C HIS A 101 3.69 -1.59 -1.64
N LEU A 102 3.58 -0.38 -1.09
CA LEU A 102 2.87 0.73 -1.74
C LEU A 102 3.54 1.15 -3.06
N ARG A 103 4.88 1.19 -3.09
CA ARG A 103 5.63 1.48 -4.33
C ARG A 103 5.45 0.37 -5.37
N THR A 104 5.50 -0.89 -4.95
CA THR A 104 5.23 -2.03 -5.84
C THR A 104 3.80 -1.96 -6.39
N ALA A 105 2.80 -1.70 -5.54
CA ALA A 105 1.41 -1.58 -5.97
C ALA A 105 1.23 -0.46 -7.00
N ALA A 106 1.85 0.70 -6.78
CA ALA A 106 1.78 1.83 -7.71
C ALA A 106 2.49 1.54 -9.04
N SER A 107 3.66 0.89 -8.99
CA SER A 107 4.43 0.48 -10.17
C SER A 107 3.66 -0.51 -11.03
N GLU A 108 3.11 -1.55 -10.41
CA GLU A 108 2.34 -2.59 -11.11
C GLU A 108 1.04 -2.03 -11.68
N LEU A 109 0.38 -1.11 -10.97
CA LEU A 109 -0.79 -0.40 -11.46
C LEU A 109 -0.45 0.45 -12.69
N ALA A 110 0.67 1.19 -12.66
CA ALA A 110 1.15 1.98 -13.79
C ALA A 110 1.54 1.10 -14.99
N ALA A 111 2.00 -0.12 -14.74
CA ALA A 111 2.30 -1.14 -15.76
C ALA A 111 1.04 -1.87 -16.29
N GLY A 112 -0.16 -1.53 -15.80
CA GLY A 112 -1.41 -2.20 -16.16
C GLY A 112 -1.56 -3.61 -15.60
N GLN A 113 -0.75 -4.00 -14.62
CA GLN A 113 -0.72 -5.32 -14.00
C GLN A 113 -1.60 -5.35 -12.74
N ALA A 114 -2.93 -5.22 -12.93
CA ALA A 114 -3.88 -5.11 -11.82
C ALA A 114 -3.77 -6.25 -10.78
N GLY A 115 -3.57 -7.50 -11.22
CA GLY A 115 -3.42 -8.64 -10.30
C GLY A 115 -2.16 -8.56 -9.43
N LYS A 116 -1.04 -8.04 -9.97
CA LYS A 116 0.18 -7.83 -9.18
C LYS A 116 0.04 -6.61 -8.25
N ALA A 117 -0.63 -5.57 -8.71
CA ALA A 117 -0.97 -4.42 -7.88
C ALA A 117 -1.86 -4.81 -6.70
N LEU A 118 -2.83 -5.72 -6.92
CA LEU A 118 -3.71 -6.26 -5.88
C LEU A 118 -2.91 -7.04 -4.83
N GLN A 119 -2.01 -7.93 -5.28
CA GLN A 119 -1.14 -8.67 -4.37
C GLN A 119 -0.24 -7.73 -3.55
N ALA A 120 0.31 -6.68 -4.17
CA ALA A 120 1.14 -5.70 -3.46
C ALA A 120 0.34 -4.85 -2.47
N ALA A 121 -0.88 -4.43 -2.81
CA ALA A 121 -1.80 -3.75 -1.89
C ALA A 121 -2.14 -4.64 -0.69
N ARG A 122 -2.34 -5.94 -0.93
CA ARG A 122 -2.55 -6.93 0.13
C ARG A 122 -1.38 -7.03 1.08
N MET A 123 -0.17 -7.10 0.53
CA MET A 123 1.05 -7.11 1.32
C MET A 123 1.25 -5.82 2.13
N ALA A 124 0.82 -4.67 1.58
CA ALA A 124 0.81 -3.40 2.32
C ALA A 124 -0.14 -3.44 3.52
N ARG A 125 -1.35 -4.01 3.39
CA ARG A 125 -2.27 -4.18 4.53
C ARG A 125 -1.69 -5.09 5.60
N ILE A 126 -1.11 -6.21 5.22
CA ILE A 126 -0.43 -7.10 6.16
C ILE A 126 0.69 -6.32 6.87
N ALA A 127 1.49 -5.54 6.13
CA ALA A 127 2.54 -4.70 6.72
C ALA A 127 2.04 -3.70 7.74
N LEU A 128 0.92 -3.05 7.47
CA LEU A 128 0.30 -2.10 8.40
C LEU A 128 -0.17 -2.75 9.71
N ARG A 129 -0.51 -4.05 9.66
CA ARG A 129 -1.10 -4.80 10.78
C ARG A 129 -0.07 -5.50 11.67
N SER A 130 1.22 -5.35 11.36
CA SER A 130 2.27 -6.21 11.89
C SER A 130 3.37 -5.50 12.68
#